data_AF-A0A9E3F553-F1
#
_entry.id   AF-A0A9E3F553-F1
#
_cell.length_a   1.000
_cell.length_b   1.000
_cell.length_c   1.000
_cell.angle_alpha   90.00
_cell.angle_beta   90.00
_cell.angle_gamma   90.00
#
_symmetry.space_group_name_H-M   'P 1'
#
loop_
_entity.id
_entity.type
_entity.pdbx_description
1 polymer ?
#
loop_
_entity_poly.entity_id
_entity_poly.type
_entity_poly.pdbx_seq_one_letter_code
_entity_poly.pdbx_strand_id
1 'polypeptide(L)'
;MQRIILPKDPQLRAQLEAKLAEYEQRGADSPLLPVLRQRAVFKEEALRRLLRDGMLDVPAFLAECQERFGERLETVAFEEAVGVIASYCSGDYDRRVEGGTGLLPPDEAALRLR
;
A
#
# COMPACT_ATOMS: atom_id res chain seq x y z
N MET A 1 -8.55 -17.35 -2.82
CA MET A 1 -8.82 -15.90 -2.85
C MET A 1 -7.82 -15.22 -1.94
N GLN A 2 -7.05 -14.27 -2.46
CA GLN A 2 -6.02 -13.56 -1.68
C GLN A 2 -6.68 -12.42 -0.89
N ARG A 3 -6.45 -12.39 0.42
CA ARG A 3 -6.83 -11.28 1.30
C ARG A 3 -5.59 -10.78 2.01
N ILE A 4 -5.51 -9.48 2.19
CA ILE A 4 -4.49 -8.84 3.03
C ILE A 4 -5.19 -8.42 4.32
N ILE A 5 -4.64 -8.81 5.47
CA ILE A 5 -5.24 -8.53 6.79
C ILE A 5 -4.40 -7.49 7.50
N LEU A 6 -5.06 -6.50 8.11
CA LEU A 6 -4.38 -5.48 8.89
C LEU A 6 -3.71 -6.14 10.11
N PRO A 7 -2.41 -5.91 10.33
CA PRO A 7 -1.71 -6.45 11.49
C PRO A 7 -2.32 -5.93 12.80
N LYS A 8 -2.31 -6.79 13.83
CA LYS A 8 -2.73 -6.40 15.18
C LYS A 8 -1.68 -5.58 15.93
N ASP A 9 -0.46 -5.52 15.42
CA ASP A 9 0.63 -4.74 16.01
C ASP A 9 0.32 -3.22 15.87
N PRO A 10 0.14 -2.50 16.99
CA PRO A 10 -0.17 -1.08 16.97
C PRO A 10 0.98 -0.23 16.39
N GLN A 11 2.24 -0.65 16.51
CA GLN A 11 3.36 0.08 15.92
C GLN A 11 3.33 -0.01 14.40
N LEU A 12 3.13 -1.23 13.87
CA LEU A 12 3.01 -1.43 12.43
C LEU A 12 1.80 -0.66 11.89
N ARG A 13 0.66 -0.70 12.57
CA ARG A 13 -0.51 0.12 12.22
C ARG A 13 -0.19 1.61 12.15
N ALA A 14 0.52 2.16 13.13
CA ALA A 14 0.92 3.57 13.12
C ALA A 14 1.83 3.90 11.92
N GLN A 15 2.73 2.99 11.54
CA GLN A 15 3.56 3.19 10.35
C GLN A 15 2.74 3.14 9.05
N LEU A 16 1.72 2.28 8.97
CA LEU A 16 0.79 2.24 7.83
C LEU A 16 -0.03 3.54 7.73
N GLU A 17 -0.50 4.08 8.86
CA GLU A 17 -1.20 5.36 8.90
C GLU A 17 -0.28 6.51 8.44
N ALA A 18 0.99 6.52 8.85
CA ALA A 18 1.98 7.48 8.36
C ALA A 18 2.25 7.35 6.85
N LYS A 19 2.28 6.12 6.31
CA LYS A 19 2.41 5.89 4.87
C LYS A 19 1.21 6.36 4.07
N LEU A 20 -0.01 6.21 4.61
CA LEU A 20 -1.20 6.77 3.98
C LEU A 20 -1.10 8.29 3.88
N ALA A 21 -0.72 8.96 4.97
CA ALA A 21 -0.50 10.41 4.95
C ALA A 21 0.57 10.84 3.93
N GLU A 22 1.66 10.08 3.79
CA GLU A 22 2.69 10.32 2.77
C GLU A 22 2.12 10.20 1.34
N TYR A 23 1.24 9.22 1.08
CA TYR A 23 0.59 9.08 -0.22
C TYR A 23 -0.41 10.21 -0.51
N GLU A 24 -1.21 10.59 0.49
CA GLU A 24 -2.18 11.68 0.38
C GLU A 24 -1.50 13.02 0.11
N GLN A 25 -0.34 13.28 0.74
CA GLN A 25 0.46 14.49 0.49
C GLN A 25 1.13 14.50 -0.89
N ARG A 26 1.36 13.34 -1.49
CA ARG A 26 1.91 13.22 -2.86
C ARG A 26 0.84 13.42 -3.94
N GLY A 27 -0.43 13.57 -3.57
CA GLY A 27 -1.56 13.73 -4.47
C GLY A 27 -1.62 15.08 -5.21
N ALA A 28 -2.15 15.04 -6.44
CA ALA A 28 -2.37 16.09 -7.45
C ALA A 28 -1.14 16.61 -8.23
N ASP A 29 -0.04 16.99 -7.58
CA ASP A 29 1.07 17.72 -8.24
C ASP A 29 2.24 16.85 -8.73
N SER A 30 2.10 15.52 -8.67
CA SER A 30 3.20 14.61 -9.01
C SER A 30 3.40 14.48 -10.54
N PRO A 31 4.58 14.83 -11.10
CA PRO A 31 4.88 14.71 -12.54
C PRO A 31 5.15 13.26 -12.98
N LEU A 32 4.53 12.29 -12.30
CA LEU A 32 4.69 10.87 -12.57
C LEU A 32 4.06 10.49 -13.91
N LEU A 33 4.72 9.57 -14.61
CA LEU A 33 4.16 8.86 -15.76
C LEU A 33 2.80 8.22 -15.39
N PRO A 34 1.86 8.07 -16.35
CA PRO A 34 0.52 7.56 -16.07
C PRO A 34 0.48 6.24 -15.28
N VAL A 35 1.38 5.29 -15.60
CA VAL A 35 1.51 4.00 -14.90
C VAL A 35 1.94 4.17 -13.43
N LEU A 36 2.88 5.09 -13.18
CA LEU A 36 3.38 5.39 -11.83
C LEU A 36 2.31 6.12 -11.00
N ARG A 37 1.45 6.91 -11.67
CA ARG A 37 0.30 7.57 -11.05
C ARG A 37 -0.78 6.56 -10.66
N GLN A 38 -1.15 5.62 -11.53
CA GLN A 38 -2.10 4.56 -11.17
C GLN A 38 -1.56 3.70 -10.02
N ARG A 39 -0.28 3.32 -10.06
CA ARG A 39 0.35 2.59 -8.95
C ARG A 39 0.22 3.32 -7.61
N ALA A 40 0.46 4.64 -7.60
CA ALA A 40 0.31 5.45 -6.38
C ALA A 40 -1.16 5.47 -5.90
N VAL A 41 -2.11 5.67 -6.82
CA VAL A 41 -3.55 5.64 -6.52
C VAL A 41 -3.97 4.29 -5.95
N PHE A 42 -3.52 3.17 -6.51
CA PHE A 42 -3.84 1.84 -6.00
C PHE A 42 -3.26 1.60 -4.60
N LYS A 43 -2.03 2.04 -4.33
CA LYS A 43 -1.43 1.93 -3.00
C LYS A 43 -2.18 2.73 -1.95
N GLU A 44 -2.54 3.99 -2.27
CA GLU A 44 -3.33 4.84 -1.38
C GLU A 44 -4.69 4.21 -1.07
N GLU A 45 -5.43 3.81 -2.10
CA GLU A 45 -6.78 3.26 -1.97
C GLU A 45 -6.78 1.91 -1.23
N ALA A 46 -5.82 1.03 -1.55
CA ALA A 46 -5.65 -0.24 -0.85
C ALA A 46 -5.34 -0.04 0.65
N LEU A 47 -4.46 0.91 0.97
CA LEU A 47 -4.07 1.20 2.35
C LEU A 47 -5.20 1.85 3.14
N ARG A 48 -5.96 2.76 2.52
CA ARG A 48 -7.16 3.38 3.11
C ARG A 48 -8.21 2.32 3.45
N ARG A 49 -8.49 1.39 2.53
CA ARG A 49 -9.44 0.27 2.76
C ARG A 49 -8.96 -0.64 3.87
N LEU A 50 -7.70 -1.04 3.83
CA LEU A 50 -7.09 -1.90 4.85
C LEU A 50 -7.20 -1.30 6.26
N LEU A 51 -6.88 0.00 6.41
CA LEU A 51 -6.94 0.70 7.70
C LEU A 51 -8.38 0.91 8.20
N ARG A 52 -9.33 1.11 7.28
CA ARG A 52 -10.76 1.29 7.58
C ARG A 52 -11.44 -0.02 7.96
N ASP A 53 -11.26 -1.06 7.14
CA ASP A 53 -12.04 -2.30 7.21
C ASP A 53 -11.27 -3.42 7.94
N GLY A 54 -9.99 -3.20 8.25
CA GLY A 54 -9.10 -4.21 8.83
C GLY A 54 -8.67 -5.30 7.85
N MET A 55 -9.11 -5.24 6.60
CA MET A 55 -8.72 -6.16 5.54
C MET A 55 -8.89 -5.54 4.14
N LEU A 56 -8.19 -6.11 3.17
CA LEU A 56 -8.39 -5.86 1.75
C LEU A 56 -8.73 -7.19 1.05
N ASP A 57 -9.91 -7.26 0.44
CA ASP A 57 -10.28 -8.34 -0.48
C ASP A 57 -9.77 -7.99 -1.89
N VAL A 58 -8.67 -8.64 -2.30
CA VAL A 58 -7.95 -8.28 -3.53
C VAL A 58 -8.79 -8.51 -4.79
N PRO A 59 -9.51 -9.64 -4.95
CA PRO A 59 -10.43 -9.82 -6.07
C PRO A 59 -11.53 -8.74 -6.17
N ALA A 60 -12.16 -8.39 -5.05
CA ALA A 60 -13.18 -7.34 -5.04
C ALA A 60 -12.58 -5.98 -5.44
N PHE A 61 -11.42 -5.66 -4.89
CA PHE A 61 -10.71 -4.43 -5.24
C PHE A 61 -10.31 -4.38 -6.72
N LEU A 62 -9.84 -5.49 -7.29
CA LEU A 62 -9.52 -5.58 -8.72
C LEU A 62 -10.77 -5.36 -9.58
N ALA A 63 -11.90 -5.98 -9.23
CA ALA A 63 -13.15 -5.79 -9.95
C ALA A 63 -13.59 -4.31 -9.97
N GLU A 64 -13.51 -3.62 -8.83
CA GLU A 64 -13.80 -2.18 -8.76
C GLU A 64 -12.81 -1.34 -9.59
N CYS A 65 -11.52 -1.70 -9.62
CA CYS A 65 -10.55 -1.03 -10.48
C CYS A 65 -10.84 -1.28 -11.97
N GLN A 66 -11.27 -2.48 -12.34
CA GLN A 66 -11.68 -2.80 -13.71
C GLN A 66 -12.91 -1.99 -14.13
N GLU A 67 -13.90 -1.84 -13.25
CA GLU A 67 -15.07 -0.99 -13.49
C GLU A 67 -14.69 0.49 -13.65
N ARG A 68 -13.75 0.99 -12.84
CA ARG A 68 -13.32 2.40 -12.86
C ARG A 68 -12.43 2.76 -14.04
N PHE A 69 -11.50 1.89 -14.41
CA PHE A 69 -10.45 2.19 -15.39
C PHE A 69 -10.65 1.49 -16.73
N GLY A 70 -11.46 0.43 -16.79
CA GLY A 70 -11.72 -0.35 -18.00
C GLY A 70 -10.43 -0.81 -18.68
N GLU A 71 -10.32 -0.56 -19.99
CA GLU A 71 -9.14 -0.88 -20.80
C GLU A 71 -7.88 -0.09 -20.40
N ARG A 72 -8.02 1.00 -19.63
CA ARG A 72 -6.90 1.80 -19.15
C ARG A 72 -6.33 1.29 -17.82
N LEU A 73 -6.84 0.18 -17.30
CA LEU A 73 -6.31 -0.43 -16.09
C LEU A 73 -4.89 -0.96 -16.35
N GLU A 74 -3.92 -0.37 -15.66
CA GLU A 74 -2.56 -0.88 -15.66
C GLU A 74 -2.46 -2.04 -14.67
N THR A 75 -2.65 -3.27 -15.14
CA THR A 75 -2.69 -4.48 -14.28
C THR A 75 -1.38 -4.70 -13.53
N VAL A 76 -0.23 -4.45 -14.16
CA VAL A 76 1.08 -4.53 -13.50
C VAL A 76 1.17 -3.52 -12.36
N ALA A 77 0.67 -2.30 -12.54
CA ALA A 77 0.66 -1.29 -11.49
C ALA A 77 -0.25 -1.69 -10.31
N PHE A 78 -1.36 -2.38 -10.57
CA PHE A 78 -2.23 -2.95 -9.55
C PHE A 78 -1.54 -4.07 -8.77
N GLU A 79 -0.94 -5.04 -9.46
CA GLU A 79 -0.24 -6.17 -8.85
C GLU A 79 0.93 -5.70 -7.97
N GLU A 80 1.74 -4.76 -8.47
CA GLU A 80 2.82 -4.15 -7.69
C GLU A 80 2.29 -3.43 -6.44
N ALA A 81 1.17 -2.71 -6.56
CA ALA A 81 0.57 -2.02 -5.42
C ALA A 81 0.10 -3.02 -4.35
N VAL A 82 -0.65 -4.05 -4.74
CA VAL A 82 -1.12 -5.09 -3.82
C VAL A 82 0.06 -5.85 -3.19
N GLY A 83 1.09 -6.16 -3.96
CA GLY A 83 2.32 -6.80 -3.46
C GLY A 83 3.03 -5.97 -2.39
N VAL A 84 3.12 -4.65 -2.59
CA VAL A 84 3.70 -3.73 -1.59
C VAL A 84 2.85 -3.70 -0.32
N ILE A 85 1.52 -3.58 -0.43
CA ILE A 85 0.64 -3.57 0.74
C ILE A 85 0.69 -4.91 1.49
N ALA A 86 0.80 -6.03 0.78
CA ALA A 86 0.96 -7.35 1.40
C ALA A 86 2.27 -7.43 2.18
N SER A 87 3.38 -6.96 1.61
CA SER A 87 4.70 -6.91 2.28
C SER A 87 4.69 -6.00 3.52
N TYR A 88 3.99 -4.87 3.44
CA TYR A 88 3.80 -4.00 4.60
C TYR A 88 3.11 -4.72 5.77
N CYS A 89 2.15 -5.60 5.47
CA CYS A 89 1.35 -6.29 6.49
C CYS A 89 1.98 -7.57 7.02
N SER A 90 2.82 -8.25 6.24
CA SER A 90 3.49 -9.47 6.71
C SER A 90 4.61 -9.18 7.70
N GLY A 91 5.10 -7.93 7.79
CA GLY A 91 6.34 -7.61 8.49
C GLY A 91 7.57 -8.27 7.84
N ASP A 92 7.36 -8.93 6.70
CA ASP A 92 8.41 -9.49 5.87
C ASP A 92 8.85 -8.35 4.97
N TYR A 93 9.70 -7.49 5.54
CA TYR A 93 10.38 -6.38 4.88
C TYR A 93 11.43 -6.92 3.91
N ASP A 94 11.05 -7.91 3.10
CA ASP A 94 11.97 -8.60 2.21
C ASP A 94 12.60 -7.53 1.33
N ARG A 95 13.93 -7.46 1.40
CA ARG A 95 14.80 -6.46 0.78
C ARG A 95 14.78 -6.54 -0.76
N ARG A 96 13.74 -7.17 -1.32
CA ARG A 96 13.51 -7.50 -2.72
C ARG A 96 12.45 -6.62 -3.38
N VAL A 97 11.76 -5.74 -2.64
CA VAL A 97 10.99 -4.64 -3.26
C VAL A 97 12.00 -3.61 -3.75
N GLU A 98 12.18 -3.49 -5.06
CA GLU A 98 13.02 -2.45 -5.66
C GLU A 98 12.53 -1.06 -5.18
N GLY A 99 13.41 -0.32 -4.49
CA GLY A 99 13.11 0.96 -3.85
C GLY A 99 12.80 0.91 -2.35
N GLY A 100 12.70 -0.29 -1.75
CA GLY A 100 12.44 -0.50 -0.33
C GLY A 100 10.99 -0.25 0.09
N THR A 101 10.61 -0.73 1.27
CA THR A 101 9.26 -0.53 1.83
C THR A 101 9.11 0.86 2.46
N GLY A 102 10.22 1.44 2.94
CA GLY A 102 10.24 2.68 3.71
C GLY A 102 9.59 2.54 5.10
N LEU A 103 9.36 1.31 5.56
CA LEU A 103 8.91 0.97 6.90
C LEU A 103 10.10 0.49 7.73
N LEU A 104 10.15 0.86 9.01
CA LEU A 104 11.19 0.40 9.92
C LEU A 104 10.72 -0.89 10.61
N PRO A 105 11.60 -1.87 10.83
CA PRO A 105 11.26 -3.00 11.66
C PRO A 105 10.94 -2.52 13.10
N PRO A 106 10.08 -3.25 13.85
CA PRO A 106 9.54 -2.78 15.13
C PRO A 106 10.60 -2.40 16.18
N ASP A 107 11.73 -3.10 16.16
CA ASP A 107 12.90 -2.86 17.02
C ASP A 107 13.64 -1.56 16.70
N GLU A 108 13.72 -1.16 15.43
CA GLU A 108 14.33 0.10 15.01
C GLU A 108 13.40 1.31 15.20
N ALA A 109 12.09 1.13 15.12
CA ALA A 109 11.11 2.20 15.34
C ALA A 109 11.14 2.72 16.79
N ALA A 110 11.38 1.84 17.77
CA ALA A 110 11.46 2.19 19.19
C ALA A 110 12.72 3.02 19.55
N LEU A 111 13.78 2.96 18.76
CA LEU A 111 15.07 3.63 19.01
C LEU A 111 15.09 5.10 18.57
N ARG A 112 14.21 5.52 17.66
CA ARG A 112 14.15 6.91 17.16
C ARG A 112 13.24 7.86 17.95
N LEU A 113 12.51 7.34 18.95
CA LEU A 113 11.66 8.11 19.85
C LEU A 113 12.34 8.42 21.20
N ARG A 114 13.65 8.22 21.32
CA ARG A 114 14.46 8.57 22.50
C ARG A 114 15.40 9.74 22.21
#